data_AF-A0A4Y1ZDQ5-F1
#
_entry.id   AF-A0A4Y1ZDQ5-F1
#
_cell.length_a   1.000
_cell.length_b   1.000
_cell.length_c   1.000
_cell.angle_alpha   90.00
_cell.angle_beta   90.00
_cell.angle_gamma   90.00
#
_symmetry.space_group_name_H-M   'P 1'
#
loop_
_entity.id
_entity.type
_entity.pdbx_description
1 polymer ?
#
loop_
_entity_poly.entity_id
_entity_poly.type
_entity_poly.pdbx_seq_one_letter_code
_entity_poly.pdbx_strand_id
1 'polypeptide(L)'
;MHTLPIVLQKFHSIHPGIDFQLHQGTVPYLIKLISQGSIDLAFASPVPKHHERIRSSILYTERMVLLMPKRHKKAGKGPIALSQLKNERFITFRSKLSLQELFRDACRQAGFAPNIVFEGEDMDTIKSLVSSDFGIALMPETLPLTIYRKRSWLSRSARRKSHAP
;
A
#
# COMPACT_ATOMS: atom_id res chain seq x y z
N MET A 1 -4.37 -0.41 -2.48
CA MET A 1 -5.63 -0.34 -3.25
C MET A 1 -6.17 1.09 -3.28
N HIS A 2 -5.75 1.86 -4.27
CA HIS A 2 -6.26 3.21 -4.53
C HIS A 2 -7.40 3.22 -5.57
N THR A 3 -7.60 2.08 -6.23
CA THR A 3 -8.50 1.91 -7.38
C THR A 3 -9.94 1.61 -6.98
N LEU A 4 -10.17 1.06 -5.78
CA LEU A 4 -11.51 0.62 -5.35
C LEU A 4 -12.54 1.75 -5.36
N PRO A 5 -12.27 2.97 -4.82
CA PRO A 5 -13.24 4.07 -4.90
C PRO A 5 -13.63 4.45 -6.33
N ILE A 6 -12.66 4.40 -7.27
CA ILE A 6 -12.91 4.72 -8.69
C ILE A 6 -13.81 3.66 -9.33
N VAL A 7 -13.57 2.38 -9.04
CA VAL A 7 -14.39 1.27 -9.53
C VAL A 7 -15.81 1.34 -8.96
N LEU A 8 -15.94 1.59 -7.65
CA LEU A 8 -17.24 1.72 -6.98
C LEU A 8 -18.03 2.92 -7.50
N GLN A 9 -17.38 4.06 -7.72
CA GLN A 9 -18.02 5.24 -8.31
C GLN A 9 -18.58 4.92 -9.70
N LYS A 10 -17.78 4.29 -10.56
CA LYS A 10 -18.22 3.91 -11.91
C LYS A 10 -19.37 2.92 -11.86
N PHE A 11 -19.31 1.92 -10.98
CA PHE A 11 -20.39 0.95 -10.82
C PHE A 11 -21.68 1.61 -10.33
N HIS A 12 -21.60 2.46 -9.30
CA HIS A 12 -22.75 3.18 -8.76
C HIS A 12 -23.42 4.07 -9.82
N SER A 13 -22.64 4.70 -10.71
CA SER A 13 -23.20 5.51 -11.80
C SER A 13 -24.02 4.70 -12.81
N ILE A 14 -23.73 3.41 -12.96
CA ILE A 14 -24.45 2.49 -13.85
C ILE A 14 -25.62 1.83 -13.10
N HIS A 15 -25.50 1.65 -11.78
CA HIS A 15 -26.47 0.97 -10.92
C HIS A 15 -26.77 1.76 -9.63
N PRO A 16 -27.55 2.85 -9.70
CA PRO A 16 -27.75 3.75 -8.56
C PRO A 16 -28.59 3.15 -7.41
N GLY A 17 -29.34 2.08 -7.68
CA GLY A 17 -30.14 1.38 -6.65
C GLY A 17 -29.37 0.32 -5.85
N ILE A 18 -28.06 0.19 -6.06
CA ILE A 18 -27.21 -0.75 -5.32
C ILE A 18 -26.39 0.02 -4.28
N ASP A 19 -26.57 -0.35 -3.02
CA ASP A 19 -25.78 0.13 -1.90
C ASP A 19 -24.53 -0.74 -1.67
N PHE A 20 -23.49 -0.14 -1.10
CA PHE A 20 -22.23 -0.82 -0.79
C PHE A 20 -21.95 -0.84 0.71
N GLN A 21 -21.49 -1.98 1.20
CA GLN A 21 -20.90 -2.12 2.53
C GLN A 21 -19.44 -2.52 2.38
N LEU A 22 -18.55 -1.80 3.05
CA LEU A 22 -17.10 -2.01 2.98
C LEU A 22 -16.57 -2.60 4.28
N HIS A 23 -15.90 -3.75 4.16
CA HIS A 23 -15.19 -4.39 5.26
C HIS A 23 -13.70 -4.40 4.96
N GLN A 24 -12.89 -3.95 5.93
CA GLN A 24 -11.44 -3.95 5.83
C GLN A 24 -10.85 -4.87 6.91
N GLY A 25 -9.87 -5.68 6.52
CA GLY A 25 -9.15 -6.55 7.44
C GLY A 25 -8.13 -7.42 6.75
N THR A 26 -7.57 -8.38 7.49
CA THR A 26 -6.59 -9.33 6.98
C THR A 26 -7.23 -10.34 6.04
N VAL A 27 -6.42 -10.97 5.17
CA VAL A 27 -6.90 -12.02 4.26
C VAL A 27 -7.66 -13.14 5.00
N PRO A 28 -7.17 -13.70 6.12
CA PRO A 28 -7.92 -14.71 6.88
C PRO A 28 -9.28 -14.22 7.40
N TYR A 29 -9.36 -12.95 7.83
CA TYR A 29 -10.61 -12.35 8.28
C TYR A 29 -11.63 -12.23 7.14
N LEU A 30 -11.20 -11.76 5.96
CA LEU A 30 -12.07 -11.62 4.79
C LEU A 30 -12.53 -12.99 4.26
N ILE A 31 -11.67 -14.02 4.27
CA ILE A 31 -12.04 -15.41 3.94
C ILE A 31 -13.14 -15.92 4.86
N LYS A 32 -13.06 -15.63 6.16
CA LYS A 32 -14.09 -16.00 7.13
C LYS A 32 -15.42 -15.34 6.79
N LEU A 33 -15.43 -14.03 6.51
CA LEU A 33 -16.66 -13.30 6.16
C LEU A 33 -17.31 -13.82 4.87
N ILE A 34 -16.54 -14.08 3.81
CA ILE A 34 -17.07 -14.70 2.57
C ILE A 34 -17.67 -16.07 2.89
N SER A 35 -16.93 -16.92 3.63
CA SER A 35 -17.38 -18.28 3.94
C SER A 35 -18.66 -18.33 4.77
N GLN A 36 -18.98 -17.24 5.48
CA GLN A 36 -20.19 -17.08 6.29
C GLN A 36 -21.32 -16.39 5.53
N GLY A 37 -21.10 -15.95 4.28
CA GLY A 37 -22.08 -15.18 3.52
C GLY A 37 -22.29 -13.75 4.05
N SER A 38 -21.37 -13.23 4.86
CA SER A 38 -21.45 -11.87 5.41
C SER A 38 -20.95 -10.81 4.43
N ILE A 39 -20.16 -11.20 3.41
CA ILE A 39 -19.76 -10.35 2.29
C ILE A 39 -19.81 -11.16 1.00
N ASP A 40 -20.16 -10.50 -0.10
CA ASP A 40 -20.31 -11.14 -1.42
C ASP A 40 -18.98 -11.25 -2.19
N LEU A 41 -18.05 -10.30 -1.95
CA LEU A 41 -16.78 -10.19 -2.66
C LEU A 41 -15.68 -9.69 -1.73
N ALA A 42 -14.47 -10.22 -1.88
CA ALA A 42 -13.28 -9.72 -1.20
C ALA A 42 -12.13 -9.55 -2.19
N PHE A 43 -11.41 -8.44 -2.05
CA PHE A 43 -10.13 -8.22 -2.69
C PHE A 43 -9.04 -8.60 -1.70
N ALA A 44 -8.19 -9.56 -2.06
CA ALA A 44 -7.15 -10.09 -1.20
C ALA A 44 -5.81 -10.19 -1.93
N SER A 45 -4.73 -9.82 -1.24
CA SER A 45 -3.36 -10.02 -1.69
C SER A 45 -2.50 -10.48 -0.51
N PRO A 46 -1.74 -11.60 -0.65
CA PRO A 46 -1.70 -12.50 -1.79
C PRO A 46 -3.03 -13.23 -2.01
N VAL A 47 -3.22 -13.77 -3.22
CA VAL A 47 -4.40 -14.58 -3.53
C VAL A 47 -4.41 -15.81 -2.60
N PRO A 48 -5.52 -16.07 -1.89
CA PRO A 48 -5.63 -17.25 -1.04
C PRO A 48 -5.34 -18.53 -1.81
N LYS A 49 -4.63 -19.47 -1.19
CA LYS A 49 -4.54 -20.84 -1.70
C LYS A 49 -5.92 -21.48 -1.70
N HIS A 50 -6.10 -22.55 -2.48
CA HIS A 50 -7.38 -23.27 -2.63
C HIS A 50 -8.16 -23.37 -1.31
N HIS A 51 -9.43 -22.95 -1.35
CA HIS A 51 -10.36 -23.04 -0.24
C HIS A 51 -11.65 -23.69 -0.73
N GLU A 52 -12.16 -24.69 -0.01
CA GLU A 52 -13.25 -25.55 -0.48
C GLU A 52 -14.52 -24.80 -0.87
N ARG A 53 -14.80 -23.69 -0.18
CA ARG A 53 -16.03 -22.89 -0.35
C ARG A 53 -15.85 -21.57 -1.11
N ILE A 54 -14.63 -21.24 -1.55
CA ILE A 54 -14.33 -19.93 -2.16
C ILE A 54 -13.64 -20.13 -3.50
N ARG A 55 -14.24 -19.54 -4.55
CA ARG A 55 -13.58 -19.41 -5.85
C ARG A 55 -12.76 -18.13 -5.86
N SER A 56 -11.49 -18.25 -6.23
CA SER A 56 -10.59 -17.11 -6.37
C SER A 56 -10.22 -16.94 -7.84
N SER A 57 -10.13 -15.69 -8.30
CA SER A 57 -9.62 -15.33 -9.62
C SER A 57 -8.61 -14.20 -9.48
N ILE A 58 -7.57 -14.21 -10.31
CA ILE A 58 -6.58 -13.13 -10.35
C ILE A 58 -7.17 -11.97 -11.13
N LEU A 59 -7.40 -10.84 -10.46
CA LEU A 59 -7.87 -9.62 -11.11
C LEU A 59 -6.74 -8.89 -11.84
N TYR A 60 -5.61 -8.71 -11.17
CA TYR A 60 -4.40 -8.10 -11.71
C TYR A 60 -3.19 -8.51 -10.87
N THR A 61 -1.98 -8.27 -11.40
CA THR A 61 -0.73 -8.44 -10.66
C THR A 61 -0.10 -7.08 -10.40
N GLU A 62 0.48 -6.91 -9.20
CA GLU A 62 1.20 -5.71 -8.83
C GLU A 62 2.70 -5.92 -9.06
N ARG A 63 3.34 -5.01 -9.79
CA ARG A 63 4.80 -5.02 -9.92
C ARG A 63 5.42 -4.51 -8.63
N MET A 64 6.44 -5.20 -8.14
CA MET A 64 7.27 -4.69 -7.05
C MET A 64 8.36 -3.79 -7.63
N VAL A 65 8.53 -2.61 -7.05
CA VAL A 65 9.55 -1.63 -7.43
C VAL A 65 10.50 -1.35 -6.27
N LEU A 66 11.73 -0.99 -6.63
CA LEU A 66 12.74 -0.57 -5.69
C LEU A 66 12.68 0.95 -5.50
N LEU A 67 12.34 1.35 -4.27
CA LEU A 67 12.41 2.73 -3.85
C LEU A 67 13.80 3.00 -3.24
N MET A 68 14.48 4.03 -3.72
CA MET A 68 15.78 4.45 -3.23
C MET A 68 15.92 5.99 -3.29
N PRO A 69 16.81 6.58 -2.50
CA PRO A 69 17.16 8.00 -2.60
C PRO A 69 17.66 8.35 -4.02
N LYS A 70 17.31 9.54 -4.53
CA LYS A 70 17.77 9.99 -5.86
C LYS A 70 19.30 10.03 -6.00
N ARG A 71 20.02 10.26 -4.88
CA ARG A 71 21.49 10.33 -4.82
C ARG A 71 22.16 8.98 -4.67
N HIS A 72 21.39 7.89 -4.60
CA HIS A 72 21.93 6.55 -4.40
C HIS A 72 22.81 6.12 -5.58
N LYS A 73 23.95 5.44 -5.32
CA LYS A 73 24.95 5.06 -6.35
C LYS A 73 24.38 4.17 -7.47
N LYS A 74 23.28 3.46 -7.18
CA LYS A 74 22.56 2.59 -8.12
C LYS A 74 21.32 3.26 -8.74
N ALA A 75 20.99 4.50 -8.37
CA ALA A 75 19.89 5.24 -8.97
C ALA A 75 20.18 5.50 -10.46
N GLY A 76 19.17 5.29 -11.32
CA GLY A 76 19.27 5.53 -12.77
C GLY A 76 20.03 4.46 -13.58
N LYS A 77 20.49 3.38 -12.95
CA LYS A 77 21.26 2.32 -13.62
C LYS A 77 20.36 1.12 -13.98
N GLY A 78 19.51 1.27 -14.99
CA GLY A 78 18.74 0.16 -15.58
C GLY A 78 18.06 -0.78 -14.56
N PRO A 79 17.74 -2.02 -14.97
CA PRO A 79 17.29 -3.07 -14.05
C PRO A 79 18.39 -3.47 -13.06
N ILE A 80 18.02 -3.69 -11.78
CA ILE A 80 18.94 -4.13 -10.71
C ILE A 80 18.50 -5.52 -10.24
N ALA A 81 19.43 -6.47 -10.21
CA ALA A 81 19.18 -7.79 -9.64
C ALA A 81 19.13 -7.70 -8.10
N LEU A 82 18.20 -8.43 -7.48
CA LEU A 82 18.00 -8.39 -6.02
C LEU A 82 19.28 -8.75 -5.24
N SER A 83 20.08 -9.69 -5.74
CA SER A 83 21.37 -10.09 -5.15
C SER A 83 22.40 -8.95 -5.08
N GLN A 84 22.30 -7.94 -5.95
CA GLN A 84 23.17 -6.75 -5.92
C GLN A 84 22.83 -5.80 -4.76
N LEU A 85 21.72 -6.05 -4.05
CA LEU A 85 21.26 -5.26 -2.91
C LEU A 85 21.60 -5.91 -1.55
N LYS A 86 22.35 -7.01 -1.54
CA LYS A 86 22.66 -7.80 -0.32
C LYS A 86 23.32 -7.00 0.81
N ASN A 87 24.02 -5.91 0.48
CA ASN A 87 24.73 -5.07 1.44
C ASN A 87 23.97 -3.76 1.78
N GLU A 88 22.75 -3.59 1.25
CA GLU A 88 21.97 -2.38 1.47
C GLU A 88 21.20 -2.45 2.80
N ARG A 89 20.84 -1.27 3.32
CA ARG A 89 19.96 -1.11 4.48
C ARG A 89 18.52 -1.11 3.99
N PHE A 90 17.71 -2.06 4.46
CA PHE A 90 16.31 -2.20 4.06
C PHE A 90 15.34 -1.59 5.06
N ILE A 91 14.35 -0.89 4.54
CA ILE A 91 13.15 -0.44 5.22
C ILE A 91 12.00 -1.30 4.66
N THR A 92 11.19 -1.88 5.53
CA THR A 92 10.11 -2.79 5.12
C THR A 92 8.83 -2.54 5.90
N PHE A 93 7.77 -3.26 5.56
CA PHE A 93 6.53 -3.24 6.32
C PHE A 93 6.66 -4.09 7.58
N ARG A 94 5.96 -3.71 8.64
CA ARG A 94 5.87 -4.52 9.87
C ARG A 94 5.29 -5.90 9.57
N SER A 95 5.84 -6.91 10.25
CA SER A 95 5.63 -8.36 10.10
C SER A 95 4.19 -8.89 9.97
N LYS A 96 3.17 -8.10 10.31
CA LYS A 96 1.77 -8.50 10.16
C LYS A 96 1.25 -8.48 8.72
N LEU A 97 2.07 -8.01 7.76
CA LEU A 97 1.72 -8.00 6.34
C LEU A 97 2.46 -9.12 5.60
N SER A 98 1.70 -9.85 4.77
CA SER A 98 2.17 -10.86 3.83
C SER A 98 3.33 -10.39 2.94
N LEU A 99 3.44 -9.08 2.74
CA LEU A 99 4.48 -8.46 1.94
C LEU A 99 5.88 -8.56 2.55
N GLN A 100 6.01 -8.51 3.89
CA GLN A 100 7.32 -8.63 4.52
C GLN A 100 7.87 -10.05 4.36
N GLU A 101 7.02 -11.07 4.54
CA GLU A 101 7.39 -12.47 4.34
C GLU A 101 7.81 -12.72 2.89
N LEU A 102 7.00 -12.24 1.93
CA LEU A 102 7.34 -12.33 0.50
C LEU A 102 8.69 -11.67 0.18
N PHE A 103 8.97 -10.51 0.78
CA PHE A 103 10.25 -9.83 0.63
C PHE A 103 11.43 -10.64 1.20
N ARG A 104 11.27 -11.18 2.42
CA ARG A 104 12.32 -12.00 3.06
C ARG A 104 12.59 -13.28 2.26
N ASP A 105 11.53 -13.93 1.78
CA ASP A 105 11.63 -15.11 0.94
C ASP A 105 12.33 -14.82 -0.39
N ALA A 106 12.01 -13.69 -1.04
CA ALA A 106 12.69 -13.26 -2.26
C ALA A 106 14.18 -12.99 -2.03
N CYS A 107 14.56 -12.33 -0.93
CA CYS A 107 15.97 -12.13 -0.57
C CYS A 107 16.68 -13.47 -0.33
N ARG A 108 16.04 -14.39 0.39
CA ARG A 108 16.58 -15.73 0.65
C ARG A 108 16.81 -16.50 -0.66
N GLN A 109 15.85 -16.47 -1.59
CA GLN A 109 15.99 -17.05 -2.93
C GLN A 109 17.11 -16.39 -3.73
N ALA A 110 17.35 -15.09 -3.53
CA ALA A 110 18.47 -14.36 -4.12
C ALA A 110 19.82 -14.56 -3.38
N GLY A 111 19.86 -15.43 -2.36
CA GLY A 111 21.08 -15.84 -1.67
C GLY A 111 21.53 -14.93 -0.52
N PHE A 112 20.65 -14.11 0.06
CA PHE A 112 21.00 -13.28 1.23
C PHE A 112 19.84 -13.07 2.22
N ALA A 113 20.19 -12.76 3.47
CA ALA A 113 19.23 -12.24 4.45
C ALA A 113 19.28 -10.70 4.43
N PRO A 114 18.13 -10.00 4.33
CA PRO A 114 18.13 -8.55 4.25
C PRO A 114 18.47 -7.90 5.60
N ASN A 115 19.35 -6.89 5.59
CA ASN A 115 19.62 -6.04 6.75
C ASN A 115 18.48 -5.04 6.94
N ILE A 116 17.49 -5.38 7.77
CA ILE A 116 16.33 -4.52 8.02
C ILE A 116 16.64 -3.55 9.16
N VAL A 117 16.63 -2.26 8.84
CA VAL A 117 16.96 -1.17 9.78
C VAL A 117 15.72 -0.44 10.31
N PHE A 118 14.60 -0.51 9.59
CA PHE A 118 13.32 0.05 10.01
C PHE A 118 12.13 -0.77 9.50
N GLU A 119 11.04 -0.75 10.26
CA GLU A 119 9.75 -1.33 9.90
C GLU A 119 8.65 -0.26 10.01
N GLY A 120 7.98 0.04 8.90
CA GLY A 120 6.86 0.98 8.83
C GLY A 120 5.51 0.27 8.86
N GLU A 121 4.47 0.98 9.32
CA GLU A 121 3.08 0.47 9.32
C GLU A 121 2.35 0.77 8.01
N ASP A 122 2.74 1.84 7.30
CA ASP A 122 2.11 2.30 6.08
C ASP A 122 3.16 2.73 5.02
N MET A 123 2.67 2.92 3.79
CA MET A 123 3.53 3.26 2.64
C MET A 123 4.15 4.66 2.74
N ASP A 124 3.46 5.63 3.33
CA ASP A 124 3.90 7.03 3.39
C ASP A 124 5.03 7.18 4.41
N THR A 125 4.95 6.46 5.52
CA THR A 125 6.02 6.31 6.50
C THR A 125 7.28 5.72 5.85
N ILE A 126 7.15 4.60 5.11
CA ILE A 126 8.29 3.98 4.40
C ILE A 126 8.88 4.94 3.36
N LYS A 127 8.04 5.61 2.56
CA LYS A 127 8.49 6.61 1.56
C LYS A 127 9.26 7.75 2.22
N SER A 128 8.81 8.23 3.37
CA SER A 128 9.45 9.30 4.12
C SER A 128 10.83 8.90 4.63
N LEU A 129 10.95 7.69 5.19
CA LEU A 129 12.24 7.16 5.66
C LEU A 129 13.24 6.96 4.51
N VAL A 130 12.80 6.41 3.37
CA VAL A 130 13.65 6.27 2.18
C VAL A 130 14.07 7.64 1.64
N SER A 131 13.15 8.61 1.57
CA SER A 131 13.45 9.97 1.11
C SER A 131 14.43 10.71 2.03
N SER A 132 14.53 10.27 3.28
CA SER A 132 15.44 10.81 4.29
C SER A 132 16.76 10.03 4.41
N ASP A 133 17.05 9.16 3.43
CA ASP A 133 18.33 8.42 3.30
C ASP A 133 18.61 7.39 4.41
N PHE A 134 17.56 6.88 5.08
CA PHE A 134 17.71 5.83 6.10
C PHE A 134 17.91 4.42 5.53
N GLY A 135 17.61 4.22 4.25
CA GLY A 135 17.70 2.94 3.55
C GLY A 135 16.90 2.90 2.25
N ILE A 136 16.74 1.70 1.69
CA ILE A 136 15.95 1.38 0.49
C ILE A 136 14.73 0.53 0.85
N ALA A 137 13.72 0.48 -0.02
CA ALA A 137 12.54 -0.36 0.20
C ALA A 137 12.09 -1.05 -1.09
N LEU A 138 11.56 -2.27 -0.97
CA LEU A 138 10.77 -2.91 -2.01
C LEU A 138 9.28 -2.71 -1.70
N MET A 139 8.53 -2.16 -2.64
CA MET A 139 7.11 -1.90 -2.46
C MET A 139 6.33 -2.09 -3.77
N PRO A 140 5.00 -2.30 -3.71
CA PRO A 140 4.18 -2.30 -4.89
C PRO A 140 4.29 -0.98 -5.64
N GLU A 141 4.33 -1.06 -6.97
CA GLU A 141 4.23 0.09 -7.84
C GLU A 141 2.89 0.78 -7.57
N THR A 142 2.97 1.98 -6.99
CA THR A 142 1.77 2.79 -6.75
C THR A 142 1.62 3.79 -7.86
N LEU A 143 0.45 3.82 -8.49
CA LEU A 143 0.05 4.94 -9.32
C LEU A 143 -0.04 6.19 -8.43
N PRO A 144 0.50 7.34 -8.85
CA PRO A 144 0.33 8.58 -8.10
C PRO A 144 -1.16 8.95 -8.09
N LEU A 145 -1.83 8.79 -6.95
CA LEU A 145 -3.11 9.45 -6.73
C LEU A 145 -2.85 10.90 -6.34
N THR A 146 -3.20 11.84 -7.22
CA THR A 146 -3.37 13.24 -6.84
C THR A 146 -4.80 13.65 -7.16
N ILE A 147 -5.71 13.55 -6.18
CA ILE A 147 -6.93 14.37 -6.19
C ILE A 147 -7.31 14.76 -4.76
N TYR A 148 -6.80 15.90 -4.29
CA TYR A 148 -7.45 16.69 -3.24
C TYR A 148 -7.46 18.16 -3.69
N ARG A 149 -8.64 18.73 -3.99
CA ARG A 149 -8.80 20.19 -4.04
C ARG A 149 -8.88 20.69 -2.60
N LYS A 150 -7.76 21.21 -2.09
CA LYS A 150 -7.74 21.93 -0.80
C LYS A 150 -8.53 23.23 -0.97
N ARG A 151 -9.79 23.28 -0.52
CA ARG A 151 -10.47 24.56 -0.25
C ARG A 151 -10.06 25.00 1.15
N SER A 152 -9.24 26.05 1.25
CA SER A 152 -8.92 26.65 2.55
C SER A 152 -10.16 27.36 3.09
N TRP A 153 -10.65 26.91 4.25
CA TRP A 153 -11.51 27.73 5.08
C TRP A 153 -10.63 28.66 5.92
N LEU A 154 -10.20 29.78 5.35
CA LEU A 154 -9.77 30.92 6.16
C LEU A 154 -11.04 31.67 6.53
N SER A 155 -11.55 31.43 7.74
CA SER A 155 -12.62 32.22 8.33
C SER A 155 -12.15 33.67 8.43
N ARG A 156 -12.77 34.54 7.61
CA ARG A 156 -12.76 35.99 7.83
C ARG A 156 -13.62 36.31 9.05
N SER A 157 -13.14 36.02 10.26
CA SER A 157 -13.79 36.46 11.50
C SER A 157 -12.82 36.66 12.66
N ALA A 158 -11.67 37.27 12.38
CA ALA A 158 -10.77 37.81 13.39
C ALA A 158 -10.41 39.27 13.08
N ARG A 159 -11.43 40.12 12.88
CA ARG A 159 -11.32 41.58 13.02
C ARG A 159 -12.65 42.13 13.54
N ARG A 160 -12.78 42.16 14.86
CA ARG A 160 -13.43 43.23 15.65
C ARG A 160 -13.52 42.76 17.09
N LYS A 161 -12.59 43.24 17.92
CA LYS A 161 -12.81 43.63 19.32
C LYS A 161 -11.53 44.28 19.82
N SER A 162 -11.43 45.59 19.60
CA SER A 162 -10.57 46.49 20.36
C SER A 162 -11.25 47.86 20.32
N HIS A 163 -11.45 48.44 21.51
CA HIS A 163 -12.11 49.71 21.86
C HIS A 163 -13.56 49.59 22.32
N ALA A 164 -13.71 49.34 23.63
CA ALA A 164 -14.66 50.09 24.44
C ALA A 164 -13.83 51.13 25.24
N PRO A 165 -14.34 52.36 25.45
CA PRO A 165 -13.77 53.29 26.44
C PRO A 165 -14.03 52.85 27.87
#